data_AF-A0A0K2GJE3-F1
#
_entry.id   AF-A0A0K2GJE3-F1
#
_cell.length_a   1.000
_cell.length_b   1.000
_cell.length_c   1.000
_cell.angle_alpha   90.00
_cell.angle_beta   90.00
_cell.angle_gamma   90.00
#
_symmetry.space_group_name_H-M   'P 1'
#
loop_
_entity.id
_entity.type
_entity.pdbx_description
1 polymer ?
#
loop_
_entity_poly.entity_id
_entity_poly.type
_entity_poly.pdbx_seq_one_letter_code
_entity_poly.pdbx_strand_id
1 'polypeptide(L)'
;MQVLDRVMSQGLSPRSITVDHGTEFQSRALEDWAYRRGVQLDFIRPGKPVENAFIESFNGRLRDECLNVHQFASLAEAQAIIEAWRMDHNHHRLHSSLGHLTSNEFLAQRQGQSIVEKVVCSG
;
A
#
# COMPACT_ATOMS: atom_id res chain seq x y z
N MET A 1 -14.03 8.55 0.56
CA MET A 1 -13.47 7.21 0.35
C MET A 1 -12.89 6.73 1.67
N GLN A 2 -13.71 6.19 2.58
CA GLN A 2 -13.34 6.03 4.00
C GLN A 2 -12.06 5.21 4.23
N VAL A 3 -11.86 4.14 3.46
CA VAL A 3 -10.65 3.31 3.57
C VAL A 3 -9.39 4.08 3.15
N LEU A 4 -9.43 4.80 2.03
CA LEU A 4 -8.30 5.61 1.57
C LEU A 4 -7.99 6.76 2.53
N ASP A 5 -9.02 7.44 3.04
CA ASP A 5 -8.87 8.50 4.03
C ASP A 5 -8.23 7.96 5.33
N ARG A 6 -8.64 6.77 5.79
CA ARG A 6 -8.04 6.10 6.95
C ARG A 6 -6.57 5.75 6.71
N VAL A 7 -6.21 5.20 5.56
CA VAL A 7 -4.81 4.87 5.24
C VAL A 7 -3.95 6.15 5.18
N MET A 8 -4.47 7.23 4.59
CA MET A 8 -3.74 8.51 4.52
C MET A 8 -3.52 9.14 5.91
N SER A 9 -4.44 8.95 6.86
CA SER A 9 -4.25 9.44 8.24
C SER A 9 -3.09 8.79 8.99
N GLN A 10 -2.53 7.69 8.48
CA GLN A 10 -1.37 7.00 9.06
C GLN A 10 -0.02 7.62 8.63
N GLY A 11 -0.04 8.82 8.03
CA GLY A 11 1.16 9.54 7.59
C GLY A 11 1.58 9.25 6.15
N LEU A 12 0.75 8.54 5.38
CA LEU A 12 0.98 8.28 3.96
C LEU A 12 0.31 9.38 3.13
N SER A 13 1.10 10.06 2.28
CA SER A 13 0.59 11.06 1.34
C SER A 13 1.17 10.81 -0.06
N PRO A 14 0.63 9.82 -0.79
CA PRO A 14 1.12 9.51 -2.13
C PRO A 14 0.85 10.66 -3.10
N ARG A 15 1.77 10.91 -4.05
CA ARG A 15 1.53 11.86 -5.15
C ARG A 15 0.64 11.26 -6.24
N SER A 16 0.80 9.96 -6.48
CA SER A 16 -0.05 9.21 -7.37
C SER A 16 -0.34 7.82 -6.84
N ILE A 17 -1.44 7.24 -7.30
CA ILE A 17 -1.84 5.86 -7.04
C ILE A 17 -2.00 5.18 -8.40
N THR A 18 -1.32 4.08 -8.61
CA THR A 18 -1.50 3.24 -9.79
C THR A 18 -2.74 2.37 -9.62
N VAL A 19 -3.61 2.34 -10.62
CA VAL A 19 -4.92 1.70 -10.57
C VAL A 19 -5.13 0.87 -11.81
N ASP A 20 -5.78 -0.29 -11.69
CA ASP A 20 -6.20 -1.06 -12.85
C ASP A 20 -7.54 -0.55 -13.42
N HIS A 21 -8.01 -1.19 -14.49
CA HIS A 21 -9.32 -0.88 -15.06
C HIS A 21 -10.47 -1.64 -14.39
N GLY A 22 -10.31 -2.09 -13.14
CA GLY A 22 -11.39 -2.67 -12.36
C GLY A 22 -12.57 -1.71 -12.26
N THR A 23 -13.79 -2.22 -12.46
CA THR A 23 -15.02 -1.41 -12.43
C THR A 23 -15.22 -0.67 -11.10
N GLU A 24 -14.72 -1.25 -10.01
CA GLU A 24 -14.68 -0.68 -8.66
C GLU A 24 -13.86 0.61 -8.58
N PHE A 25 -12.94 0.83 -9.50
CA PHE A 25 -12.07 2.01 -9.56
C PHE A 25 -12.42 3.01 -10.66
N GLN A 26 -13.40 2.70 -11.51
CA GLN A 26 -13.88 3.62 -12.56
C GLN A 26 -15.01 4.56 -12.07
N SER A 27 -15.13 4.75 -10.75
CA SER A 27 -16.20 5.58 -10.18
C SER A 27 -15.81 7.06 -10.15
N ARG A 28 -16.76 7.94 -10.52
CA ARG A 28 -16.61 9.41 -10.35
C ARG A 28 -16.29 9.80 -8.90
N ALA A 29 -16.78 9.04 -7.93
CA ALA A 29 -16.50 9.28 -6.52
C ALA A 29 -15.01 9.11 -6.16
N LEU A 30 -14.30 8.17 -6.82
CA LEU A 30 -12.86 8.02 -6.66
C LEU A 30 -12.10 9.18 -7.33
N GLU A 31 -12.50 9.57 -8.54
CA GLU A 31 -11.92 10.72 -9.26
C GLU A 31 -12.05 12.01 -8.44
N ASP A 32 -13.26 12.32 -7.96
CA ASP A 32 -13.54 13.51 -7.14
C ASP A 32 -12.78 13.49 -5.80
N TRP A 33 -12.57 12.31 -5.23
CA TRP A 33 -11.76 12.15 -4.02
C TRP A 33 -10.28 12.42 -4.31
N ALA A 34 -9.74 11.83 -5.38
CA ALA A 34 -8.34 11.98 -5.77
C ALA A 34 -8.01 13.43 -6.11
N TYR A 35 -8.88 14.10 -6.87
CA TYR A 35 -8.77 15.52 -7.18
C TYR A 35 -8.72 16.38 -5.91
N ARG A 36 -9.65 16.19 -4.96
CA ARG A 36 -9.69 16.95 -3.70
C ARG A 36 -8.48 16.70 -2.80
N ARG A 37 -7.86 15.52 -2.90
CA ARG A 37 -6.66 15.15 -2.14
C ARG A 37 -5.36 15.49 -2.85
N GLY A 38 -5.41 16.00 -4.09
CA GLY A 38 -4.22 16.27 -4.90
C GLY A 38 -3.45 14.99 -5.27
N VAL A 39 -4.14 13.86 -5.36
CA VAL A 39 -3.58 12.56 -5.73
C VAL A 39 -3.88 12.29 -7.20
N GLN A 40 -2.86 11.98 -7.99
CA GLN A 40 -3.04 11.55 -9.39
C GLN A 40 -3.41 10.07 -9.46
N LEU A 41 -4.44 9.72 -10.24
CA LEU A 41 -4.78 8.32 -10.54
C LEU A 41 -4.08 7.92 -11.85
N ASP A 42 -3.16 6.95 -11.76
CA ASP A 42 -2.39 6.44 -12.88
C ASP A 42 -2.96 5.08 -13.32
N PHE A 43 -3.83 5.09 -14.33
CA PHE A 43 -4.39 3.85 -14.86
C PHE A 43 -3.33 3.04 -15.63
N ILE A 44 -3.22 1.74 -15.34
CA ILE A 44 -2.33 0.85 -16.09
C ILE A 44 -2.76 0.79 -17.56
N ARG A 45 -1.82 0.55 -18.46
CA ARG A 45 -2.12 0.45 -19.88
C ARG A 45 -2.84 -0.87 -20.20
N PRO A 46 -3.90 -0.86 -21.04
CA PRO A 46 -4.51 -2.08 -21.53
C PRO A 46 -3.47 -3.03 -22.15
N GLY A 47 -3.47 -4.29 -21.73
CA GLY A 47 -2.52 -5.30 -22.21
C GLY A 47 -1.10 -5.19 -21.61
N LYS A 48 -0.89 -4.43 -20.53
CA LYS A 48 0.39 -4.34 -19.80
C LYS A 48 0.27 -4.83 -18.35
N PRO A 49 0.04 -6.15 -18.13
CA PRO A 49 -0.14 -6.71 -16.77
C PRO A 49 1.08 -6.49 -15.86
N VAL A 50 2.27 -6.33 -16.43
CA VAL A 50 3.50 -6.04 -15.69
C VAL A 50 3.43 -4.75 -14.86
N GLU A 51 2.59 -3.79 -15.24
CA GLU A 51 2.38 -2.55 -14.48
C GLU A 51 1.61 -2.78 -13.17
N ASN A 52 0.90 -3.91 -13.08
CA ASN A 52 0.17 -4.34 -11.89
C ASN A 52 0.93 -5.42 -11.07
N ALA A 53 2.14 -5.80 -11.50
CA ALA A 53 2.84 -6.96 -10.96
C ALA A 53 3.13 -6.88 -9.44
N PHE A 54 3.34 -5.67 -8.91
CA PHE A 54 3.62 -5.50 -7.48
C PHE A 54 2.42 -5.87 -6.61
N ILE A 55 1.23 -5.34 -6.94
CA ILE A 55 0.02 -5.64 -6.16
C ILE A 55 -0.44 -7.08 -6.38
N GLU A 56 -0.25 -7.62 -7.58
CA GLU A 56 -0.51 -9.04 -7.87
C GLU A 56 0.39 -9.96 -7.05
N SER A 57 1.69 -9.65 -6.96
CA SER A 57 2.63 -10.41 -6.12
C SER A 57 2.28 -10.33 -4.63
N PHE A 58 1.89 -9.14 -4.16
CA PHE A 58 1.41 -8.95 -2.79
C PHE A 58 0.14 -9.77 -2.51
N ASN A 59 -0.87 -9.68 -3.40
CA ASN A 59 -2.14 -10.38 -3.25
C ASN A 59 -1.97 -11.90 -3.32
N GLY A 60 -1.11 -12.41 -4.21
CA GLY A 60 -0.76 -13.82 -4.26
C GLY A 60 -0.17 -14.30 -2.95
N ARG A 61 0.74 -13.52 -2.38
CA ARG A 61 1.36 -13.85 -1.08
C ARG A 61 0.37 -13.81 0.08
N LEU A 62 -0.47 -12.79 0.18
CA LEU A 62 -1.53 -12.73 1.18
C LEU A 62 -2.44 -13.97 1.08
N ARG A 63 -2.76 -14.39 -0.15
CA ARG A 63 -3.57 -15.58 -0.37
C ARG A 63 -2.85 -16.84 0.11
N ASP A 64 -1.62 -17.06 -0.31
CA ASP A 64 -0.89 -18.30 -0.05
C ASP A 64 -0.47 -18.43 1.43
N GLU A 65 -0.08 -17.32 2.06
CA GLU A 65 0.48 -17.33 3.42
C GLU A 65 -0.56 -17.04 4.51
N CYS A 66 -1.72 -16.45 4.16
CA CYS A 66 -2.75 -16.12 5.13
C CYS A 66 -4.09 -16.76 4.78
N LEU A 67 -4.69 -16.40 3.64
CA LEU A 67 -6.08 -16.74 3.37
C LEU A 67 -6.31 -18.24 3.13
N ASN A 68 -5.37 -18.92 2.48
CA ASN A 68 -5.48 -20.35 2.15
C ASN A 68 -5.16 -21.27 3.33
N VAL A 69 -4.44 -20.76 4.34
CA VAL A 69 -3.97 -21.57 5.48
C VAL A 69 -4.83 -21.39 6.74
N HIS A 70 -5.85 -20.53 6.68
CA HIS A 70 -6.78 -20.29 7.78
C HIS A 70 -8.22 -20.60 7.35
N GLN A 71 -9.01 -21.15 8.28
CA GLN A 71 -10.47 -21.12 8.20
C GLN A 71 -10.97 -20.01 9.12
N PHE A 72 -11.92 -19.21 8.64
CA PHE A 72 -12.48 -18.09 9.40
C PHE A 72 -13.87 -18.47 9.91
N ALA A 73 -14.05 -18.49 11.23
CA ALA A 73 -15.35 -18.73 11.87
C ALA A 73 -16.19 -17.44 11.98
N SER A 74 -15.57 -16.26 11.90
CA SER A 74 -16.27 -14.97 11.90
C SER A 74 -15.50 -13.86 11.17
N LEU A 75 -16.21 -12.77 10.86
CA LEU A 75 -15.58 -11.56 10.30
C LEU A 75 -14.56 -10.94 11.28
N ALA A 76 -14.86 -10.95 12.58
CA ALA A 76 -13.97 -10.39 13.59
C ALA A 76 -12.66 -11.19 13.68
N GLU A 77 -12.75 -12.52 13.58
CA GLU A 77 -11.59 -13.39 13.52
C GLU A 77 -10.78 -13.16 12.23
N ALA A 78 -11.45 -13.08 11.08
CA ALA A 78 -10.78 -12.77 9.81
C ALA A 78 -10.02 -11.43 9.88
N GLN A 79 -10.63 -10.39 10.45
CA GLN A 79 -9.98 -9.09 10.64
C GLN A 79 -8.75 -9.19 11.54
N ALA A 80 -8.84 -9.92 12.66
CA ALA A 80 -7.72 -10.10 13.58
C ALA A 80 -6.55 -10.86 12.93
N ILE A 81 -6.83 -11.95 12.21
CA ILE A 81 -5.82 -12.75 11.52
C ILE A 81 -5.15 -11.96 10.39
N ILE A 82 -5.94 -11.28 9.55
CA ILE A 82 -5.41 -10.48 8.45
C ILE A 82 -4.57 -9.32 8.98
N GLU A 83 -4.99 -8.68 10.07
CA GLU A 83 -4.21 -7.60 10.70
C GLU A 83 -2.90 -8.12 11.29
N ALA A 84 -2.91 -9.27 11.96
CA ALA A 84 -1.68 -9.91 12.45
C ALA A 84 -0.71 -10.22 11.30
N TRP A 85 -1.22 -10.78 10.19
CA TRP A 85 -0.41 -11.02 9.00
C TRP A 85 0.14 -9.72 8.39
N ARG A 86 -0.68 -8.67 8.31
CA ARG A 86 -0.25 -7.35 7.80
C ARG A 86 0.87 -6.76 8.66
N MET A 87 0.77 -6.89 9.98
CA MET A 87 1.80 -6.43 10.91
C MET A 87 3.09 -7.21 10.72
N ASP A 88 3.02 -8.54 10.67
CA ASP A 88 4.19 -9.39 10.44
C ASP A 88 4.88 -9.09 9.10
N HIS A 89 4.10 -8.97 8.02
CA HIS A 89 4.60 -8.62 6.70
C HIS A 89 5.35 -7.27 6.70
N ASN A 90 4.86 -6.27 7.40
CA ASN A 90 5.48 -4.94 7.40
C ASN A 90 6.68 -4.82 8.36
N HIS A 91 6.70 -5.60 9.45
CA HIS A 91 7.70 -5.48 10.52
C HIS A 91 8.82 -6.52 10.49
N HIS A 92 8.63 -7.68 9.85
CA HIS A 92 9.61 -8.77 9.92
C HIS A 92 10.07 -9.29 8.55
N ARG A 93 9.29 -9.05 7.48
CA ARG A 93 9.68 -9.51 6.14
C ARG A 93 10.73 -8.59 5.53
N LEU A 94 11.90 -9.15 5.24
CA LEU A 94 12.95 -8.46 4.51
C LEU A 94 12.66 -8.47 3.00
N HIS A 95 12.79 -7.31 2.36
CA HIS A 95 12.60 -7.16 0.93
C HIS A 95 13.93 -6.84 0.25
N SER A 96 14.39 -7.71 -0.66
CA SER A 96 15.65 -7.50 -1.39
C SER A 96 15.64 -6.20 -2.21
N SER A 97 14.49 -5.83 -2.78
CA SER A 97 14.27 -4.55 -3.48
C SER A 97 14.39 -3.32 -2.57
N LEU A 98 14.29 -3.49 -1.26
CA LEU A 98 14.46 -2.44 -0.25
C LEU A 98 15.84 -2.51 0.43
N GLY A 99 16.82 -3.20 -0.17
CA GLY A 99 18.15 -3.36 0.43
C GLY A 99 18.16 -4.31 1.62
N HIS A 100 17.29 -5.33 1.62
CA HIS A 100 17.08 -6.26 2.73
C HIS A 100 16.56 -5.59 4.01
N LEU A 101 15.79 -4.52 3.87
CA LEU A 101 15.03 -3.91 4.96
C LEU A 101 13.58 -4.43 4.96
N THR A 102 12.96 -4.37 6.13
CA THR A 102 11.50 -4.46 6.24
C THR A 102 10.85 -3.19 5.72
N SER A 103 9.56 -3.27 5.39
CA SER A 103 8.80 -2.11 4.91
C SER A 103 8.84 -0.96 5.93
N ASN A 104 8.73 -1.26 7.22
CA ASN A 104 8.77 -0.24 8.27
C ASN A 104 10.17 0.34 8.51
N GLU A 105 11.24 -0.47 8.46
CA GLU A 105 12.60 0.05 8.53
C GLU A 105 12.91 0.96 7.34
N PHE A 106 12.50 0.56 6.14
CA PHE A 106 12.66 1.37 4.94
C PHE A 106 11.92 2.72 5.05
N LEU A 107 10.69 2.71 5.56
CA LEU A 107 9.93 3.94 5.82
C LEU A 107 10.62 4.83 6.87
N ALA A 108 11.08 4.27 7.98
CA ALA A 108 11.78 5.01 9.02
C ALA A 108 13.07 5.66 8.48
N GLN A 109 13.84 4.93 7.66
CA GLN A 109 15.04 5.45 7.01
C GLN A 109 14.73 6.62 6.07
N ARG A 110 13.67 6.49 5.26
CA ARG A 110 13.22 7.54 4.33
C ARG A 110 12.73 8.80 5.05
N GLN A 111 12.02 8.65 6.15
CA GLN A 111 11.60 9.79 6.98
C GLN A 111 12.81 10.49 7.60
N GLY A 112 13.80 9.74 8.09
CA GLY A 112 15.07 10.30 8.58
C GLY A 112 15.84 11.07 7.51
N GLN A 113 15.92 10.55 6.28
CA GLN A 113 16.57 11.22 5.15
C GLN A 113 15.87 12.52 4.74
N SER A 114 14.53 12.52 4.71
CA SER A 114 13.76 13.73 4.37
C SER A 114 13.92 14.85 5.40
N ILE A 115 14.15 14.51 6.68
CA ILE A 115 14.45 15.49 7.73
C ILE A 115 15.85 16.07 7.53
N VAL A 116 16.85 15.24 7.24
CA VAL A 116 18.24 15.69 7.02
C VAL A 116 18.33 16.60 5.80
N GLU A 117 17.71 16.25 4.67
CA GLU A 117 17.71 17.10 3.46
C GLU A 117 17.04 18.47 3.70
N LYS A 118 15.95 18.51 4.46
CA LYS A 118 15.31 19.78 4.84
C LYS A 118 16.20 20.65 5.74
N VAL A 119 16.95 20.05 6.66
CA VAL A 119 17.87 20.78 7.54
C VAL A 119 19.07 21.33 6.76
N VAL A 120 19.60 20.56 5.81
CA VAL A 120 20.77 20.96 5.00
C VAL A 120 20.43 22.05 3.99
N CYS A 121 19.24 22.02 3.37
CA CYS A 121 18.82 23.05 2.40
C CYS A 121 18.26 24.34 3.03
N SER A 122 18.23 24.43 4.37
CA SER A 122 17.75 25.62 5.10
C SER A 122 18.88 26.42 5.76
N GLY A 123 20.14 26.05 5.51
CA GLY A 123 21.35 26.69 6.05
C GLY A 123 22.10 27.53 5.04
#